data_AF-A0A6M0CMP1-F1
#
_entry.id   AF-A0A6M0CMP1-F1
#
_cell.length_a   1.000
_cell.length_b   1.000
_cell.length_c   1.000
_cell.angle_alpha   90.00
_cell.angle_beta   90.00
_cell.angle_gamma   90.00
#
_symmetry.space_group_name_H-M   'P 1'
#
loop_
_entity.id
_entity.type
_entity.pdbx_description
1 polymer ?
#
loop_
_entity_poly.entity_id
_entity_poly.type
_entity_poly.pdbx_seq_one_letter_code
_entity_poly.pdbx_strand_id
1 'polypeptide(L)'
;MKLSQEQIQNIDKFLIKSGVKYWDIRLELADHFINAIEEKMGSGLSYDESFLEVHKSFGNKVSKYVLAQDFSGWNKENGIYVDNFGYQKLLGVKRKELHKQYNRQINRTAINWIKSPSKVLFLVSLVALLYLIFTILPGKASYAITALLVFLPTLLMYIHQFRFVRKRHKRSLYFEMAMLLSVNGLWIGYPLLTIPQYLFSIEIAAYPIFLLILIILVSVLISWSGFIVYKNELSKCNNLLKKLELN
;
A
#
# COMPACT_ATOMS: atom_id res chain seq x y z
N MET A 1 9.35 33.98 11.11
CA MET A 1 9.15 33.76 12.56
C MET A 1 9.21 32.27 12.82
N LYS A 2 9.48 31.80 14.06
CA LYS A 2 9.44 30.36 14.39
C LYS A 2 8.23 30.04 15.27
N LEU A 3 7.61 28.88 15.04
CA LEU A 3 6.49 28.41 15.86
C LEU A 3 6.95 27.92 17.24
N SER A 4 6.09 28.10 18.24
CA SER A 4 6.28 27.51 19.56
C SER A 4 6.00 26.00 19.54
N GLN A 5 6.53 25.28 20.52
CA GLN A 5 6.23 23.84 20.67
C GLN A 5 4.73 23.58 20.85
N GLU A 6 4.01 24.47 21.53
CA GLU A 6 2.57 24.36 21.72
C GLU A 6 1.82 24.50 20.39
N GLN A 7 2.22 25.45 19.54
CA GLN A 7 1.65 25.63 18.19
C GLN A 7 1.89 24.40 17.31
N ILE A 8 3.09 23.81 17.38
CA ILE A 8 3.43 22.57 16.67
C ILE A 8 2.56 21.40 17.15
N GLN A 9 2.37 21.26 18.46
CA GLN A 9 1.49 20.22 19.03
C GLN A 9 0.02 20.45 18.63
N ASN A 10 -0.41 21.70 18.52
CA ASN A 10 -1.76 22.05 18.08
C ASN A 10 -1.99 21.65 16.62
N ILE A 11 -0.99 21.82 15.74
CA ILE A 11 -1.03 21.35 14.35
C ILE A 11 -1.23 19.83 14.29
N ASP A 12 -0.44 19.03 15.02
CA ASP A 12 -0.58 17.57 14.99
C ASP A 12 -1.95 17.10 15.53
N LYS A 13 -2.40 17.66 16.66
CA LYS A 13 -3.75 17.38 17.21
C LYS A 13 -4.85 17.73 16.21
N PHE A 14 -4.72 18.86 15.52
CA PHE A 14 -5.66 19.27 14.49
C PHE A 14 -5.69 18.29 13.31
N LEU A 15 -4.53 17.84 12.81
CA LEU A 15 -4.45 16.87 11.70
C LEU A 15 -5.09 15.52 12.08
N ILE A 16 -4.89 15.07 13.32
CA ILE A 16 -5.56 13.87 13.85
C ILE A 16 -7.08 14.06 13.84
N LYS A 17 -7.57 15.18 14.40
CA LYS A 17 -9.00 15.48 14.48
C LYS A 17 -9.64 15.68 13.11
N SER A 18 -8.87 16.18 12.14
CA SER A 18 -9.27 16.33 10.73
C SER A 18 -9.32 15.00 9.96
N GLY A 19 -8.96 13.87 10.60
CA GLY A 19 -9.08 12.54 10.02
C GLY A 19 -7.84 12.04 9.28
N VAL A 20 -6.67 12.66 9.46
CA VAL A 20 -5.41 12.17 8.87
C VAL A 20 -4.90 10.96 9.67
N LYS A 21 -5.28 9.76 9.20
CA LYS A 21 -5.03 8.50 9.90
C LYS A 21 -3.55 8.11 9.94
N TYR A 22 -2.83 8.37 8.85
CA TYR A 22 -1.46 7.87 8.66
C TYR A 22 -0.41 8.77 9.33
N TRP A 23 0.45 8.22 10.19
CA TRP A 23 1.42 9.00 10.95
C TRP A 23 2.51 9.60 10.07
N ASP A 24 2.96 8.87 9.06
CA ASP A 24 3.97 9.33 8.10
C ASP A 24 3.42 10.48 7.24
N ILE A 25 2.16 10.39 6.81
CA ILE A 25 1.49 11.51 6.14
C ILE A 25 1.24 12.68 7.09
N ARG A 26 0.89 12.43 8.36
CA ARG A 26 0.75 13.51 9.34
C ARG A 26 2.05 14.26 9.54
N LEU A 27 3.19 13.57 9.60
CA LEU A 27 4.50 14.24 9.69
C LEU A 27 4.77 15.12 8.48
N GLU A 28 4.52 14.62 7.26
CA GLU A 28 4.68 15.41 6.03
C GLU A 28 3.75 16.63 6.00
N LEU A 29 2.49 16.47 6.41
CA LEU A 29 1.54 17.56 6.51
C LEU A 29 1.92 18.55 7.62
N ALA A 30 2.37 18.07 8.78
CA ALA A 30 2.77 18.92 9.89
C ALA A 30 3.98 19.79 9.50
N ASP A 31 4.99 19.21 8.85
CA ASP A 31 6.13 19.95 8.32
C ASP A 31 5.69 21.02 7.31
N HIS A 32 4.79 20.68 6.38
CA HIS A 32 4.24 21.65 5.46
C HIS A 32 3.46 22.78 6.16
N PHE A 33 2.64 22.44 7.16
CA PHE A 33 1.90 23.41 7.96
C PHE A 33 2.84 24.36 8.70
N ILE A 34 3.87 23.82 9.36
CA ILE A 34 4.86 24.62 10.10
C ILE A 34 5.53 25.61 9.16
N ASN A 35 6.11 25.12 8.06
CA ASN A 35 6.84 25.96 7.11
C ASN A 35 5.94 27.05 6.49
N ALA A 36 4.72 26.68 6.08
CA ALA A 36 3.80 27.62 5.44
C ALA A 36 3.23 28.67 6.42
N ILE A 37 2.99 28.30 7.68
CA ILE A 37 2.56 29.24 8.71
C ILE A 37 3.70 30.21 9.06
N GLU A 38 4.93 29.71 9.21
CA GLU A 38 6.09 30.55 9.52
C GLU A 38 6.38 31.60 8.44
N GLU A 39 6.20 31.22 7.16
CA GLU A 39 6.31 32.11 6.00
C GLU A 39 5.22 33.20 6.02
N LYS A 40 3.96 32.82 6.26
CA LYS A 40 2.83 33.76 6.34
C LYS A 40 2.93 34.70 7.53
N MET A 41 3.35 34.21 8.70
CA MET A 41 3.64 35.03 9.86
C MET A 41 4.80 36.00 9.61
N GLY A 42 5.81 35.58 8.83
CA GLY A 42 6.86 36.47 8.36
C GLY A 42 6.36 37.61 7.47
N SER A 43 5.20 37.42 6.83
CA SER A 43 4.54 38.41 5.96
C SER A 43 3.54 39.30 6.73
N GLY A 44 3.45 39.17 8.05
CA GLY A 44 2.62 40.02 8.92
C GLY A 44 1.26 39.44 9.32
N LEU A 45 0.92 38.21 8.92
CA LEU A 45 -0.31 37.54 9.36
C LEU A 45 -0.19 36.99 10.79
N SER A 46 -1.30 36.94 11.52
CA SER A 46 -1.34 36.24 12.81
C SER A 46 -1.24 34.71 12.61
N TYR A 47 -0.95 33.98 13.69
CA TYR A 47 -0.90 32.51 13.66
C TYR A 47 -2.23 31.90 13.20
N ASP A 48 -3.37 32.36 13.75
CA ASP A 48 -4.69 31.79 13.44
C ASP A 48 -5.12 32.07 12.01
N GLU A 49 -4.83 33.27 11.49
CA GLU A 49 -5.08 33.62 10.09
C GLU A 49 -4.20 32.78 9.16
N SER A 50 -2.90 32.68 9.46
CA SER A 50 -1.95 31.86 8.70
C SER A 50 -2.38 30.40 8.66
N PHE A 51 -2.79 29.85 9.81
CA PHE A 51 -3.27 28.49 9.94
C PHE A 51 -4.53 28.24 9.10
N LEU A 52 -5.50 29.15 9.17
CA LEU A 52 -6.74 29.06 8.42
C LEU A 52 -6.49 29.12 6.90
N GLU A 53 -5.59 29.98 6.47
CA GLU A 53 -5.21 30.09 5.06
C GLU A 53 -4.50 28.83 4.56
N VAL A 54 -3.59 28.25 5.35
CA VAL A 54 -2.95 26.98 5.01
C VAL A 54 -3.98 25.85 4.93
N HIS A 55 -4.91 25.75 5.89
CA HIS A 55 -5.98 24.75 5.81
C HIS A 55 -6.81 24.88 4.52
N LYS A 56 -7.16 26.11 4.12
CA LYS A 56 -7.89 26.40 2.88
C LYS A 56 -7.05 26.14 1.63
N SER A 57 -5.73 26.35 1.65
CA SER A 57 -4.86 26.14 0.49
C SER A 57 -4.80 24.67 0.03
N PHE A 58 -5.03 23.72 0.95
CA PHE A 58 -5.24 22.31 0.61
C PHE A 58 -6.57 22.04 -0.14
N GLY A 59 -7.44 23.04 -0.25
CA GLY A 59 -8.77 22.93 -0.87
C GLY A 59 -9.89 22.54 0.11
N ASN A 60 -9.64 22.65 1.41
CA ASN A 60 -10.66 22.39 2.43
C ASN A 60 -11.56 23.61 2.63
N LYS A 61 -12.84 23.35 2.91
CA LYS A 61 -13.84 24.37 3.23
C LYS A 61 -14.07 24.48 4.74
N VAL A 62 -14.29 25.70 5.20
CA VAL A 62 -14.65 25.99 6.60
C VAL A 62 -16.17 25.96 6.85
N SER A 63 -16.94 25.64 5.81
CA SER A 63 -18.37 25.42 5.90
C SER A 63 -18.84 24.43 4.85
N LYS A 64 -19.80 23.58 5.19
CA LYS A 64 -20.40 22.59 4.28
C LYS A 64 -21.88 22.44 4.58
N TYR A 65 -22.66 22.20 3.54
CA TYR A 65 -24.06 21.80 3.70
C TYR A 65 -24.12 20.29 3.98
N VAL A 66 -24.80 19.93 5.06
CA VAL A 66 -25.02 18.55 5.50
C VAL A 66 -26.53 18.31 5.55
N LEU A 67 -26.96 17.16 5.08
CA LEU A 67 -28.37 16.77 5.13
C LEU A 67 -28.78 16.55 6.59
N ALA A 68 -29.88 17.14 7.01
CA ALA A 68 -30.43 16.94 8.34
C ALA A 68 -30.72 15.45 8.58
N GLN A 69 -30.54 14.96 9.81
CA GLN A 69 -30.71 13.53 10.13
C GLN A 69 -32.15 13.04 9.90
N ASP A 70 -33.11 13.93 10.02
CA ASP A 70 -34.53 13.70 9.74
C ASP A 70 -34.90 13.88 8.26
N PHE A 71 -33.91 14.11 7.39
CA PHE A 71 -34.06 14.37 5.95
C PHE A 71 -34.94 15.60 5.62
N SER A 72 -35.16 16.51 6.59
CA SER A 72 -36.04 17.68 6.43
C SER A 72 -35.44 18.79 5.56
N GLY A 73 -34.12 18.81 5.37
CA GLY A 73 -33.44 19.85 4.60
C GLY A 73 -31.93 19.85 4.77
N TRP A 74 -31.29 20.92 4.28
CA TRP A 74 -29.84 21.10 4.33
C TRP A 74 -29.45 22.11 5.42
N ASN A 75 -28.63 21.67 6.36
CA ASN A 75 -28.05 22.51 7.39
C ASN A 75 -26.65 22.94 7.00
N LYS A 76 -26.32 24.23 7.18
CA LYS A 76 -24.96 24.74 6.99
C LYS A 76 -24.16 24.53 8.27
N GLU A 77 -23.21 23.62 8.24
CA GLU A 77 -22.23 23.46 9.31
C GLU A 77 -21.02 24.36 9.04
N ASN A 78 -20.54 25.04 10.07
CA ASN A 78 -19.34 25.87 10.03
C ASN A 78 -18.29 25.31 11.00
N GLY A 79 -17.03 25.35 10.59
CA GLY A 79 -15.90 24.94 11.41
C GLY A 79 -14.73 24.44 10.58
N ILE A 80 -13.53 24.55 11.15
CA ILE A 80 -12.27 24.12 10.53
C ILE A 80 -12.14 22.60 10.37
N TYR A 81 -13.04 21.83 11.00
CA TYR A 81 -13.06 20.36 10.95
C TYR A 81 -14.17 19.80 10.05
N VAL A 82 -15.01 20.68 9.47
CA VAL A 82 -16.19 20.28 8.69
C VAL A 82 -15.80 19.64 7.35
N ASP A 83 -14.64 20.02 6.82
CA ASP A 83 -14.12 19.47 5.57
C ASP A 83 -12.65 19.02 5.71
N ASN A 84 -12.36 17.89 5.09
CA ASN A 84 -11.01 17.33 4.98
C ASN A 84 -10.72 16.84 3.55
N PHE A 85 -11.52 17.27 2.57
CA PHE A 85 -11.40 16.86 1.18
C PHE A 85 -9.99 17.08 0.61
N GLY A 86 -9.36 18.20 0.95
CA GLY A 86 -7.99 18.52 0.55
C GLY A 86 -6.98 17.48 1.01
N TYR A 87 -7.07 17.06 2.27
CA TYR A 87 -6.19 16.02 2.83
C TYR A 87 -6.46 14.65 2.21
N GLN A 88 -7.74 14.32 1.97
CA GLN A 88 -8.09 13.06 1.28
C GLN A 88 -7.56 13.05 -0.16
N LYS A 89 -7.64 14.18 -0.87
CA LYS A 89 -7.09 14.33 -2.21
C LYS A 89 -5.57 14.14 -2.21
N LEU A 90 -4.86 14.76 -1.26
CA LEU A 90 -3.42 14.59 -1.10
C LEU A 90 -3.05 13.12 -0.83
N LEU A 91 -3.78 12.46 0.09
CA LEU A 91 -3.63 11.03 0.35
C LEU A 91 -3.84 10.19 -0.91
N GLY A 92 -4.83 10.53 -1.74
CA GLY A 92 -5.10 9.87 -3.00
C GLY A 92 -3.95 10.02 -4.02
N VAL A 93 -3.39 11.22 -4.13
CA VAL A 93 -2.21 11.48 -4.99
C VAL A 93 -1.01 10.67 -4.49
N LYS A 94 -0.72 10.73 -3.19
CA LYS A 94 0.40 9.98 -2.59
C LYS A 94 0.26 8.48 -2.77
N ARG A 95 -0.95 7.92 -2.62
CA ARG A 95 -1.20 6.49 -2.91
C ARG A 95 -0.83 6.12 -4.35
N LYS A 96 -1.25 6.94 -5.33
CA LYS A 96 -0.92 6.70 -6.75
C LYS A 96 0.58 6.79 -7.02
N GLU A 97 1.24 7.77 -6.40
CA GLU A 97 2.70 7.95 -6.49
C GLU A 97 3.45 6.74 -5.92
N LEU A 98 3.10 6.33 -4.68
CA LEU A 98 3.68 5.15 -4.02
C LEU A 98 3.44 3.87 -4.83
N HIS A 99 2.23 3.70 -5.37
CA HIS A 99 1.91 2.55 -6.22
C HIS A 99 2.84 2.50 -7.44
N LYS A 100 3.01 3.63 -8.14
CA LYS A 100 3.93 3.74 -9.28
C LYS A 100 5.39 3.49 -8.88
N GLN A 101 5.82 4.05 -7.75
CA GLN A 101 7.16 3.91 -7.22
C GLN A 101 7.47 2.44 -6.88
N TYR A 102 6.60 1.78 -6.14
CA TYR A 102 6.79 0.38 -5.73
C TYR A 102 6.67 -0.57 -6.91
N ASN A 103 5.77 -0.36 -7.87
CA ASN A 103 5.74 -1.18 -9.10
C ASN A 103 7.05 -1.05 -9.89
N ARG A 104 7.65 0.14 -9.96
CA ARG A 104 8.98 0.30 -10.56
C ARG A 104 10.05 -0.50 -9.81
N GLN A 105 10.00 -0.51 -8.47
CA GLN A 105 10.93 -1.31 -7.66
C GLN A 105 10.72 -2.81 -7.85
N ILE A 106 9.47 -3.28 -7.89
CA ILE A 106 9.10 -4.68 -8.15
C ILE A 106 9.66 -5.10 -9.51
N ASN A 107 9.41 -4.30 -10.55
CA ASN A 107 9.89 -4.60 -11.91
C ASN A 107 11.42 -4.66 -11.97
N ARG A 108 12.12 -3.69 -11.35
CA ARG A 108 13.58 -3.71 -11.25
C ARG A 108 14.09 -4.97 -10.52
N THR A 109 13.43 -5.33 -9.43
CA THR A 109 13.78 -6.51 -8.63
C THR A 109 13.57 -7.80 -9.40
N ALA A 110 12.46 -7.91 -10.14
CA ALA A 110 12.17 -9.04 -11.01
C ALA A 110 13.18 -9.16 -12.15
N ILE A 111 13.49 -8.06 -12.84
CA ILE A 111 14.50 -8.05 -13.93
C ILE A 111 15.87 -8.47 -13.39
N ASN A 112 16.28 -7.93 -12.23
CA ASN A 112 17.56 -8.28 -11.61
C ASN A 112 17.59 -9.75 -11.16
N TRP A 113 16.45 -10.32 -10.78
CA TRP A 113 16.34 -11.74 -10.45
C TRP A 113 16.59 -12.61 -11.69
N ILE A 114 15.93 -12.30 -12.81
CA ILE A 114 16.08 -13.04 -14.08
C ILE A 114 17.51 -12.92 -14.63
N LYS A 115 18.20 -11.81 -14.41
CA LYS A 115 19.60 -11.65 -14.85
C LYS A 115 20.60 -12.49 -14.05
N SER A 116 20.21 -13.08 -12.94
CA SER A 116 21.12 -13.83 -12.06
C SER A 116 21.20 -15.30 -12.50
N PRO A 117 22.38 -15.80 -12.94
CA PRO A 117 22.50 -17.16 -13.49
C PRO A 117 22.04 -18.27 -12.56
N SER A 118 22.35 -18.17 -11.26
CA SER A 118 21.91 -19.14 -10.24
C SER A 118 20.39 -19.19 -10.10
N LYS A 119 19.71 -18.05 -10.30
CA LYS A 119 18.26 -17.95 -10.21
C LYS A 119 17.56 -18.42 -11.47
N VAL A 120 18.18 -18.21 -12.63
CA VAL A 120 17.74 -18.81 -13.90
C VAL A 120 17.84 -20.33 -13.81
N LEU A 121 18.94 -20.87 -13.29
CA LEU A 121 19.07 -22.32 -13.07
C LEU A 121 17.95 -22.84 -12.16
N PHE A 122 17.68 -22.15 -11.05
CA PHE A 122 16.56 -22.48 -10.16
C PHE A 122 15.21 -22.46 -10.90
N LEU A 123 14.97 -21.45 -11.76
CA LEU A 123 13.75 -21.35 -12.56
C LEU A 123 13.60 -22.54 -13.52
N VAL A 124 14.67 -22.90 -14.23
CA VAL A 124 14.67 -24.04 -15.16
C VAL A 124 14.40 -25.34 -14.40
N SER A 125 15.03 -25.55 -13.25
CA SER A 125 14.77 -26.71 -12.39
C SER A 125 13.33 -26.74 -11.89
N LEU A 126 12.76 -25.59 -11.52
CA LEU A 126 11.36 -25.49 -11.10
C LEU A 126 10.40 -25.83 -12.25
N VAL A 127 10.68 -25.35 -13.47
CA VAL A 127 9.90 -25.69 -14.67
C VAL A 127 9.95 -27.18 -14.94
N ALA A 128 11.13 -27.79 -14.91
CA ALA A 128 11.30 -29.21 -15.12
C ALA A 128 10.54 -30.03 -14.06
N LEU A 129 10.64 -29.64 -12.78
CA LEU A 129 9.91 -30.28 -11.69
C LEU A 129 8.40 -30.17 -11.88
N LEU A 130 7.88 -28.98 -12.20
CA LEU A 130 6.45 -28.77 -12.43
C LEU A 130 5.97 -29.59 -13.63
N TYR A 131 6.74 -29.63 -14.72
CA TYR A 131 6.43 -30.44 -15.89
C TYR A 131 6.32 -31.93 -15.52
N LEU A 132 7.31 -32.46 -14.78
CA LEU A 132 7.30 -33.85 -14.31
C LEU A 132 6.08 -34.16 -13.41
N ILE A 133 5.72 -33.24 -12.51
CA ILE A 133 4.51 -33.35 -11.67
C ILE A 133 3.26 -33.48 -12.54
N PHE A 134 3.12 -32.67 -13.58
CA PHE A 134 1.97 -32.70 -14.47
C PHE A 134 1.93 -33.92 -15.40
N THR A 135 3.08 -34.50 -15.77
CA THR A 135 3.13 -35.67 -16.64
C THR A 135 3.02 -37.00 -15.91
N ILE A 136 3.53 -37.10 -14.67
CA ILE A 136 3.59 -38.37 -13.93
C ILE A 136 2.34 -38.59 -13.07
N LEU A 137 1.81 -37.53 -12.45
CA LEU A 137 0.71 -37.65 -11.49
C LEU A 137 -0.65 -37.48 -12.15
N PRO A 138 -1.69 -38.16 -11.64
CA PRO A 138 -3.06 -37.96 -12.11
C PRO A 138 -3.49 -36.51 -11.88
N GLY A 139 -4.28 -35.97 -12.80
CA GLY A 139 -4.60 -34.54 -12.87
C GLY A 139 -4.97 -33.90 -11.53
N LYS A 140 -5.86 -34.51 -10.74
CA LYS A 140 -6.25 -33.97 -9.43
C LYS A 140 -5.07 -33.86 -8.46
N ALA A 141 -4.17 -34.85 -8.43
CA ALA A 141 -3.01 -34.85 -7.56
C ALA A 141 -1.95 -33.83 -8.02
N SER A 142 -1.70 -33.71 -9.33
CA SER A 142 -0.75 -32.73 -9.86
C SER A 142 -1.20 -31.29 -9.58
N TYR A 143 -2.49 -30.99 -9.73
CA TYR A 143 -3.05 -29.68 -9.35
C TYR A 143 -2.92 -29.40 -7.86
N ALA A 144 -3.25 -30.37 -6.99
CA ALA A 144 -3.18 -30.19 -5.54
C ALA A 144 -1.74 -29.93 -5.06
N ILE A 145 -0.78 -30.72 -5.54
CA ILE A 145 0.64 -30.55 -5.19
C ILE A 145 1.18 -29.23 -5.72
N THR A 146 0.85 -28.87 -6.95
CA THR A 146 1.26 -27.59 -7.55
C THR A 146 0.67 -26.40 -6.78
N ALA A 147 -0.61 -26.47 -6.42
CA ALA A 147 -1.25 -25.48 -5.58
C ALA A 147 -0.51 -25.37 -4.23
N LEU A 148 -0.21 -26.48 -3.57
CA LEU A 148 0.52 -26.48 -2.30
C LEU A 148 1.91 -25.84 -2.44
N LEU A 149 2.67 -26.17 -3.49
CA LEU A 149 4.00 -25.60 -3.74
C LEU A 149 3.97 -24.09 -3.95
N VAL A 150 2.94 -23.56 -4.60
CA VAL A 150 2.80 -22.11 -4.89
C VAL A 150 2.18 -21.37 -3.72
N PHE A 151 1.11 -21.91 -3.13
CA PHE A 151 0.37 -21.24 -2.06
C PHE A 151 1.10 -21.33 -0.71
N LEU A 152 1.83 -22.40 -0.39
CA LEU A 152 2.46 -22.53 0.94
C LEU A 152 3.50 -21.43 1.23
N PRO A 153 4.50 -21.13 0.35
CA PRO A 153 5.44 -20.04 0.59
C PRO A 153 4.75 -18.70 0.78
N THR A 154 3.65 -18.50 0.06
CA THR A 154 2.93 -17.25 0.07
C THR A 154 2.06 -17.09 1.31
N LEU A 155 1.44 -18.18 1.77
CA LEU A 155 0.75 -18.23 3.05
C LEU A 155 1.72 -17.92 4.19
N LEU A 156 2.95 -18.44 4.14
CA LEU A 156 3.99 -18.09 5.11
C LEU A 156 4.35 -16.59 5.06
N MET A 157 4.44 -16.00 3.85
CA MET A 157 4.61 -14.55 3.71
C MET A 157 3.44 -13.77 4.31
N TYR A 158 2.19 -14.17 4.08
CA TYR A 158 1.00 -13.56 4.69
C TYR A 158 1.01 -13.67 6.21
N ILE A 159 1.32 -14.85 6.76
CA ILE A 159 1.42 -15.06 8.21
C ILE A 159 2.49 -14.13 8.80
N HIS A 160 3.64 -14.00 8.14
CA HIS A 160 4.67 -13.06 8.53
C HIS A 160 4.14 -11.62 8.53
N GLN A 161 3.52 -11.16 7.44
CA GLN A 161 2.96 -9.82 7.33
C GLN A 161 1.89 -9.55 8.40
N PHE A 162 0.96 -10.50 8.62
CA PHE A 162 -0.12 -10.37 9.59
C PHE A 162 0.39 -10.25 11.03
N ARG A 163 1.40 -11.05 11.40
CA ARG A 163 2.07 -10.94 12.71
C ARG A 163 2.68 -9.55 12.92
N PHE A 164 3.19 -8.91 11.88
CA PHE A 164 3.74 -7.56 11.93
C PHE A 164 2.67 -6.47 11.96
N VAL A 165 1.56 -6.63 11.24
CA VAL A 165 0.40 -5.71 11.30
C VAL A 165 -0.20 -5.65 12.71
N ARG A 166 -0.10 -6.72 13.51
CA ARG A 166 -0.57 -6.71 14.90
C ARG A 166 0.28 -5.82 15.82
N LYS A 167 1.53 -5.53 15.46
CA LYS A 167 2.44 -4.61 16.17
C LYS A 167 2.20 -3.15 15.70
N ARG A 168 2.63 -2.16 16.49
CA ARG A 168 2.35 -0.69 16.42
C ARG A 168 2.38 0.03 15.04
N HIS A 169 2.73 -0.64 13.95
CA HIS A 169 2.91 -0.10 12.59
C HIS A 169 1.62 0.21 11.81
N LYS A 170 0.43 0.02 12.42
CA LYS A 170 -0.90 0.03 11.77
C LYS A 170 -1.31 1.29 11.02
N ARG A 171 -0.49 2.34 10.98
CA ARG A 171 -0.86 3.64 10.42
C ARG A 171 0.26 4.29 9.60
N SER A 172 1.15 3.53 8.96
CA SER A 172 2.02 4.08 7.90
C SER A 172 1.40 3.81 6.54
N LEU A 173 1.21 4.85 5.72
CA LEU A 173 0.75 4.70 4.35
C LEU A 173 1.79 3.97 3.50
N TYR A 174 3.07 4.29 3.69
CA TYR A 174 4.18 3.68 2.94
C TYR A 174 4.23 2.17 3.18
N PHE A 175 4.11 1.76 4.45
CA PHE A 175 4.07 0.35 4.84
C PHE A 175 2.83 -0.37 4.31
N GLU A 176 1.64 0.23 4.46
CA GLU A 176 0.38 -0.37 3.98
C GLU A 176 0.44 -0.61 2.47
N MET A 177 0.91 0.36 1.70
CA MET A 177 1.05 0.24 0.24
C MET A 177 2.06 -0.84 -0.16
N ALA A 178 3.19 -0.94 0.54
CA ALA A 178 4.20 -1.98 0.27
C ALA A 178 3.67 -3.38 0.58
N MET A 179 2.92 -3.53 1.67
CA MET A 179 2.25 -4.77 2.05
C MET A 179 1.23 -5.19 0.98
N LEU A 180 0.34 -4.28 0.57
CA LEU A 180 -0.68 -4.53 -0.46
C LEU A 180 -0.04 -5.03 -1.77
N LEU A 181 1.01 -4.36 -2.23
CA LEU A 181 1.67 -4.74 -3.48
C LEU A 181 2.44 -6.05 -3.38
N SER A 182 2.95 -6.39 -2.20
CA SER A 182 3.73 -7.62 -1.99
C SER A 182 2.93 -8.90 -2.21
N VAL A 183 1.59 -8.79 -2.18
CA VAL A 183 0.69 -9.93 -2.28
C VAL A 183 0.03 -10.07 -3.66
N ASN A 184 0.16 -9.05 -4.53
CA ASN A 184 -0.54 -8.96 -5.81
C ASN A 184 -0.26 -10.12 -6.80
N GLY A 185 0.92 -10.74 -6.75
CA GLY A 185 1.28 -11.80 -7.70
C GLY A 185 0.29 -12.98 -7.72
N LEU A 186 -0.33 -13.30 -6.59
CA LEU A 186 -1.25 -14.45 -6.47
C LEU A 186 -2.71 -14.09 -6.68
N TRP A 187 -3.08 -12.85 -6.31
CA TRP A 187 -4.37 -12.29 -6.64
C TRP A 187 -4.59 -12.22 -8.14
N ILE A 188 -3.51 -12.12 -8.93
CA ILE A 188 -3.56 -12.20 -10.39
C ILE A 188 -3.54 -13.65 -10.88
N GLY A 189 -2.72 -14.52 -10.25
CA GLY A 189 -2.57 -15.91 -10.68
C GLY A 189 -3.85 -16.76 -10.54
N TYR A 190 -4.60 -16.60 -9.44
CA TYR A 190 -5.79 -17.43 -9.18
C TYR A 190 -6.95 -17.17 -10.17
N PRO A 191 -7.36 -15.92 -10.46
CA PRO A 191 -8.36 -15.63 -11.47
C PRO A 191 -7.95 -16.10 -12.87
N LEU A 192 -6.66 -16.03 -13.23
CA LEU A 192 -6.19 -16.53 -14.53
C LEU A 192 -6.40 -18.05 -14.69
N LEU A 193 -6.43 -18.80 -13.59
CA LEU A 193 -6.69 -20.24 -13.59
C LEU A 193 -8.20 -20.56 -13.59
N THR A 194 -9.00 -19.76 -12.91
CA THR A 194 -10.42 -20.05 -12.65
C THR A 194 -11.40 -19.35 -13.59
N ILE A 195 -11.09 -18.15 -14.09
CA ILE A 195 -12.00 -17.38 -14.97
C ILE A 195 -12.42 -18.18 -16.20
N PRO A 196 -11.52 -18.85 -16.95
CA PRO A 196 -11.94 -19.60 -18.13
C PRO A 196 -12.81 -20.83 -17.80
N GLN A 197 -12.72 -21.37 -16.59
CA GLN A 197 -13.61 -22.45 -16.14
C GLN A 197 -15.04 -21.92 -15.95
N TYR A 198 -15.18 -20.72 -15.37
CA TYR A 198 -16.49 -20.09 -15.13
C TYR A 198 -17.11 -19.49 -16.39
N LEU A 199 -16.31 -18.88 -17.28
CA LEU A 199 -16.81 -18.21 -18.48
C LEU A 199 -16.99 -19.12 -19.69
N PHE A 200 -16.14 -20.14 -19.85
CA PHE A 200 -16.10 -20.98 -21.05
C PHE A 200 -16.33 -22.47 -20.77
N SER A 201 -16.61 -22.83 -19.52
CA SER A 201 -16.79 -24.23 -19.09
C SER A 201 -15.61 -25.13 -19.47
N ILE A 202 -14.41 -24.54 -19.59
CA ILE A 202 -13.19 -25.28 -19.91
C ILE A 202 -12.79 -26.11 -18.70
N GLU A 203 -12.71 -27.43 -18.88
CA GLU A 203 -12.18 -28.31 -17.85
C GLU A 203 -10.73 -27.94 -17.55
N ILE A 204 -10.34 -27.94 -16.27
CA ILE A 204 -8.97 -27.62 -15.84
C ILE A 204 -7.95 -28.51 -16.56
N ALA A 205 -8.31 -29.78 -16.80
CA ALA A 205 -7.50 -30.75 -17.51
C ALA A 205 -7.21 -30.38 -18.98
N ALA A 206 -7.99 -29.46 -19.57
CA ALA A 206 -7.81 -29.00 -20.95
C ALA A 206 -6.82 -27.83 -21.08
N TYR A 207 -6.33 -27.25 -19.98
CA TYR A 207 -5.31 -26.22 -20.07
C TYR A 207 -3.99 -26.80 -20.58
N PRO A 208 -3.35 -26.15 -21.56
CA PRO A 208 -1.97 -26.46 -21.91
C PRO A 208 -1.07 -26.35 -20.67
N ILE A 209 -0.38 -27.44 -20.32
CA ILE A 209 0.52 -27.52 -19.16
C ILE A 209 1.51 -26.35 -19.14
N PHE A 210 2.02 -25.94 -20.31
CA PHE A 210 2.95 -24.83 -20.41
C PHE A 210 2.35 -23.48 -19.93
N LEU A 211 1.06 -23.22 -20.19
CA LEU A 211 0.40 -21.98 -19.74
C LEU A 211 0.25 -21.96 -18.23
N LEU A 212 -0.10 -23.10 -17.62
CA LEU A 212 -0.19 -23.24 -16.17
C LEU A 212 1.16 -22.97 -15.51
N ILE A 213 2.22 -23.60 -16.03
CA ILE A 213 3.59 -23.37 -15.57
C ILE A 213 3.94 -21.89 -15.70
N LEU A 214 3.69 -21.26 -16.85
CA LEU A 214 3.99 -19.84 -17.07
C LEU A 214 3.28 -18.92 -16.06
N ILE A 215 1.98 -19.12 -15.83
CA ILE A 215 1.19 -18.35 -14.85
C ILE A 215 1.80 -18.50 -13.45
N ILE A 216 2.18 -19.71 -13.08
CA ILE A 216 2.80 -20.00 -11.78
C ILE A 216 4.13 -19.27 -11.65
N LEU A 217 5.02 -19.37 -12.65
CA LEU A 217 6.34 -18.73 -12.59
C LEU A 217 6.22 -17.21 -12.47
N VAL A 218 5.33 -16.60 -13.26
CA VAL A 218 5.09 -15.15 -13.22
C VAL A 218 4.54 -14.73 -11.86
N SER A 219 3.58 -15.49 -11.32
CA SER A 219 2.98 -15.22 -10.01
C SER A 219 4.00 -15.29 -8.88
N VAL A 220 4.84 -16.35 -8.86
CA VAL A 220 5.91 -16.53 -7.87
C VAL A 220 6.95 -15.41 -7.98
N LEU A 221 7.36 -15.03 -9.19
CA LEU A 221 8.34 -13.97 -9.41
C LEU A 221 7.84 -12.61 -8.92
N ILE A 222 6.58 -12.26 -9.23
CA ILE A 222 5.97 -11.01 -8.80
C ILE A 222 5.82 -11.00 -7.28
N SER A 223 5.32 -12.09 -6.67
CA SER A 223 5.17 -12.20 -5.22
C SER A 223 6.50 -12.12 -4.47
N TRP A 224 7.54 -12.80 -4.96
CA TRP A 224 8.89 -12.71 -4.36
C TRP A 224 9.45 -11.29 -4.45
N SER A 225 9.33 -10.66 -5.62
CA SER A 225 9.81 -9.28 -5.85
C SER A 225 9.06 -8.29 -4.97
N GLY A 226 7.74 -8.44 -4.88
CA GLY A 226 6.89 -7.67 -3.98
C GLY A 226 7.25 -7.85 -2.50
N PHE A 227 7.56 -9.07 -2.08
CA PHE A 227 8.00 -9.35 -0.71
C PHE A 227 9.29 -8.64 -0.33
N ILE A 228 10.23 -8.53 -1.26
CA ILE A 228 11.49 -7.80 -1.03
C ILE A 228 11.21 -6.32 -0.83
N VAL A 229 10.37 -5.71 -1.67
CA VAL A 229 9.95 -4.32 -1.49
C VAL A 229 9.30 -4.13 -0.12
N TYR A 230 8.40 -5.04 0.27
CA TYR A 230 7.81 -5.05 1.62
C TYR A 230 8.87 -5.11 2.73
N LYS A 231 9.85 -6.02 2.65
CA LYS A 231 10.89 -6.14 3.69
C LYS A 231 11.74 -4.88 3.79
N ASN A 232 12.08 -4.26 2.67
CA ASN A 232 12.85 -3.03 2.63
C ASN A 232 12.08 -1.88 3.29
N GLU A 233 10.79 -1.73 2.98
CA GLU A 233 9.95 -0.68 3.57
C GLU A 233 9.67 -0.94 5.06
N LEU A 234 9.50 -2.20 5.47
CA LEU A 234 9.41 -2.57 6.88
C LEU A 234 10.66 -2.15 7.65
N SER A 235 11.86 -2.39 7.09
CA SER A 235 13.12 -1.98 7.70
C SER A 235 13.21 -0.46 7.84
N LYS A 236 12.85 0.29 6.80
CA LYS A 236 12.81 1.77 6.84
C LYS A 236 11.84 2.28 7.90
N CYS A 237 10.61 1.74 7.94
CA CYS A 237 9.61 2.11 8.94
C CYS A 237 10.09 1.85 10.36
N ASN A 238 10.75 0.70 10.60
CA ASN A 238 11.32 0.39 11.91
C ASN A 238 12.43 1.36 12.32
N ASN A 239 13.29 1.74 11.37
CA ASN A 239 14.36 2.70 11.64
C ASN A 239 13.81 4.10 11.95
N LEU A 240 12.75 4.52 11.26
CA LEU A 240 12.07 5.79 11.54
C LEU A 240 11.40 5.78 12.92
N LEU A 241 10.66 4.71 13.25
CA LEU A 241 10.01 4.61 14.56
C LEU A 241 11.01 4.59 15.71
N LYS A 242 12.14 3.88 15.57
CA LYS A 242 13.22 3.93 16.57
C LYS A 242 13.76 5.35 16.77
N LYS A 243 13.92 6.13 15.69
CA LYS A 243 14.37 7.53 15.79
C LYS A 243 13.33 8.42 16.47
N LEU A 244 12.04 8.15 16.28
CA LEU A 244 10.95 8.89 16.93
C LEU A 244 10.76 8.52 18.40
N GLU A 245 11.13 7.30 18.82
CA GLU A 245 11.09 6.87 20.23
C GLU A 245 12.31 7.30 21.04
N LEU A 246 13.39 7.76 20.38
CA LEU A 246 14.63 8.23 21.01
C LEU A 246 14.68 9.75 21.22
N ASN A 247 13.64 10.47 20.80
CA ASN A 247 13.43 11.91 20.99
C ASN A 247 12.18 12.13 21.86
#